data_AF-M0QS47-F1
#
_entry.id   AF-M0QS47-F1
#
_cell.length_a   1.000
_cell.length_b   1.000
_cell.length_c   1.000
_cell.angle_alpha   90.00
_cell.angle_beta   90.00
_cell.angle_gamma   90.00
#
_symmetry.space_group_name_H-M   'P 1'
#
loop_
_entity.id
_entity.type
_entity.pdbx_description
1 polymer ?
#
loop_
_entity_poly.entity_id
_entity_poly.type
_entity_poly.pdbx_seq_one_letter_code
_entity_poly.pdbx_strand_id
1 'polypeptide(L)'
;MSDVTSDQVANAGRVLKHTAFVHRRTAIRPASDTEAKQIAIVWARMFARYKLELPELLEAVERRAIKFSDAPEPGEIVQWAREVRQEWASRAQAQPEQRAIHEAKIDRKIADYAGGFGLKLDGPMRPETTS
;
A
#
# COMPACT_ATOMS: atom_id res chain seq x y z
N MET A 1 -17.20 5.08 -10.92
CA MET A 1 -15.73 5.05 -10.74
C MET A 1 -15.48 4.79 -9.26
N SER A 2 -14.64 3.82 -8.88
CA SER A 2 -14.37 3.64 -7.44
C SER A 2 -13.68 4.90 -6.91
N ASP A 3 -14.21 5.48 -5.85
CA ASP A 3 -13.52 6.55 -5.15
C ASP A 3 -12.22 6.00 -4.57
N VAL A 4 -11.09 6.60 -4.96
CA VAL A 4 -9.78 6.31 -4.39
C VAL A 4 -9.66 7.05 -3.07
N THR A 5 -9.11 6.39 -2.05
CA THR A 5 -8.95 6.99 -0.73
C THR A 5 -7.86 8.06 -0.73
N SER A 6 -7.89 8.95 0.26
CA SER A 6 -6.82 9.94 0.48
C SER A 6 -5.44 9.28 0.55
N ASP A 7 -5.36 8.12 1.20
CA ASP A 7 -4.12 7.38 1.40
C ASP A 7 -3.60 6.79 0.09
N GLN A 8 -4.50 6.27 -0.76
CA GLN A 8 -4.14 5.80 -2.09
C GLN A 8 -3.59 6.93 -2.97
N VAL A 9 -4.21 8.12 -2.90
CA VAL A 9 -3.71 9.31 -3.60
C VAL A 9 -2.36 9.76 -3.05
N ALA A 10 -2.18 9.77 -1.72
CA ALA A 10 -0.91 10.12 -1.10
C ALA A 10 0.21 9.15 -1.50
N ASN A 11 -0.07 7.84 -1.51
CA ASN A 11 0.87 6.81 -1.94
C ASN A 11 1.21 6.96 -3.42
N ALA A 12 0.24 7.17 -4.30
CA ALA A 12 0.50 7.42 -5.71
C ALA A 12 1.36 8.68 -5.94
N GLY A 13 1.14 9.73 -5.15
CA GLY A 13 1.99 10.93 -5.15
C GLY A 13 3.43 10.65 -4.70
N ARG A 14 3.65 9.72 -3.77
CA ARG A 14 4.99 9.25 -3.40
C ARG A 14 5.66 8.49 -4.55
N VAL A 15 4.92 7.65 -5.26
CA VAL A 15 5.43 6.93 -6.45
C VAL A 15 5.80 7.91 -7.56
N LEU A 16 4.98 8.93 -7.81
CA LEU A 16 5.29 10.00 -8.78
C LEU A 16 6.60 10.72 -8.44
N LYS A 17 6.77 11.12 -7.16
CA LYS A 17 8.02 11.75 -6.67
C LYS A 17 9.23 10.83 -6.79
N HIS A 18 9.07 9.55 -6.45
CA HIS A 18 10.13 8.56 -6.58
C HIS A 18 10.54 8.35 -8.03
N THR A 19 9.56 8.26 -8.93
CA THR A 19 9.79 8.17 -10.38
C THR A 19 10.59 9.36 -10.89
N ALA A 20 10.28 10.58 -10.43
CA ALA A 20 11.04 11.78 -10.75
C ALA A 20 12.47 11.77 -10.19
N PHE A 21 12.69 11.18 -9.03
CA PHE A 21 14.02 11.01 -8.45
C PHE A 21 14.87 10.01 -9.22
N VAL A 22 14.30 8.85 -9.59
CA VAL A 22 14.98 7.79 -10.35
C VAL A 22 15.24 8.22 -11.80
N HIS A 23 14.24 8.81 -12.46
CA HIS A 23 14.27 9.19 -13.88
C HIS A 23 14.31 10.71 -14.09
N ARG A 24 15.28 11.40 -13.47
CA ARG A 24 15.36 12.88 -13.46
C ARG A 24 15.24 13.56 -14.83
N ARG A 25 15.67 12.90 -15.91
CA ARG A 25 15.67 13.45 -17.27
C ARG A 25 14.33 13.34 -17.99
N THR A 26 13.55 12.31 -17.70
CA THR A 26 12.40 11.89 -18.52
C THR A 26 11.09 11.86 -17.76
N ALA A 27 11.12 11.90 -16.42
CA ALA A 27 9.90 11.89 -15.62
C ALA A 27 9.10 13.19 -15.76
N ILE A 28 7.79 13.03 -15.64
CA ILE A 28 6.84 14.15 -15.58
C ILE A 28 7.21 15.06 -14.42
N ARG A 29 7.24 16.37 -14.68
CA ARG A 29 7.46 17.42 -13.67
C ARG A 29 6.21 18.28 -13.58
N PRO A 30 5.32 18.03 -12.60
CA PRO A 30 4.12 18.85 -12.43
C PRO A 30 4.53 20.31 -12.21
N ALA A 31 3.84 21.24 -12.88
CA ALA A 31 4.04 22.68 -12.74
C ALA A 31 3.44 23.26 -11.46
N SER A 32 2.57 22.50 -10.78
CA SER A 32 1.94 22.89 -9.52
C SER A 32 1.58 21.69 -8.65
N ASP A 33 1.32 21.94 -7.37
CA ASP A 33 0.79 20.93 -6.44
C ASP A 33 -0.59 20.41 -6.86
N THR A 34 -1.42 21.27 -7.46
CA THR A 34 -2.73 20.87 -7.99
C THR A 34 -2.59 19.86 -9.13
N GLU A 35 -1.67 20.12 -10.07
CA GLU A 35 -1.39 19.17 -11.16
C GLU A 35 -0.79 17.87 -10.63
N ALA A 36 0.16 17.94 -9.69
CA ALA A 36 0.73 16.76 -9.04
C ALA A 36 -0.36 15.89 -8.38
N LYS A 37 -1.33 16.53 -7.72
CA LYS A 37 -2.48 15.86 -7.10
C LYS A 37 -3.38 15.21 -8.14
N GLN A 38 -3.65 15.87 -9.27
CA GLN A 38 -4.47 15.29 -10.35
C GLN A 38 -3.80 14.06 -10.98
N ILE A 39 -2.49 14.12 -11.24
CA ILE A 39 -1.72 12.97 -11.73
C ILE A 39 -1.77 11.83 -10.70
N ALA A 40 -1.54 12.13 -9.43
CA ALA A 40 -1.61 11.15 -8.35
C ALA A 40 -2.99 10.47 -8.25
N ILE A 41 -4.10 11.19 -8.46
CA ILE A 41 -5.46 10.61 -8.48
C ILE A 41 -5.60 9.61 -9.62
N VAL A 42 -5.10 9.92 -10.81
CA VAL A 42 -5.13 9.00 -11.97
C VAL A 42 -4.32 7.75 -11.68
N TRP A 43 -3.10 7.92 -11.18
CA TRP A 43 -2.21 6.82 -10.82
C TRP A 43 -2.81 5.94 -9.72
N ALA A 44 -3.37 6.55 -8.67
CA ALA A 44 -4.05 5.84 -7.59
C ALA A 44 -5.19 4.96 -8.12
N ARG A 45 -5.98 5.45 -9.08
CA ARG A 45 -7.06 4.66 -9.70
C ARG A 45 -6.54 3.45 -10.47
N MET A 46 -5.34 3.54 -11.06
CA MET A 46 -4.71 2.42 -11.74
C MET A 46 -4.15 1.40 -10.74
N PHE A 47 -3.46 1.86 -9.71
CA PHE A 47 -2.88 0.99 -8.68
C PHE A 47 -3.95 0.27 -7.85
N ALA A 48 -5.03 0.98 -7.49
CA ALA A 48 -6.13 0.44 -6.69
C ALA A 48 -6.84 -0.76 -7.34
N ARG A 49 -6.92 -0.81 -8.68
CA ARG A 49 -7.51 -1.96 -9.41
C ARG A 49 -6.81 -3.28 -9.13
N TYR A 50 -5.51 -3.23 -8.81
CA TYR A 50 -4.69 -4.40 -8.53
C TYR A 50 -4.33 -4.54 -7.05
N LYS A 51 -4.89 -3.67 -6.19
CA LYS A 51 -4.62 -3.59 -4.76
C LYS A 51 -3.12 -3.55 -4.47
N LEU A 52 -2.35 -2.80 -5.27
CA LEU A 52 -0.89 -2.72 -5.13
C LEU A 52 -0.51 -1.82 -3.96
N GLU A 53 0.46 -2.25 -3.17
CA GLU A 53 0.95 -1.55 -2.00
C GLU A 53 2.15 -0.66 -2.34
N LEU A 54 2.34 0.41 -1.58
CA LEU A 54 3.41 1.39 -1.83
C LEU A 54 4.80 0.74 -1.99
N PRO A 55 5.24 -0.18 -1.11
CA PRO A 55 6.54 -0.82 -1.26
C PRO A 55 6.73 -1.55 -2.61
N GLU A 56 5.70 -2.24 -3.10
CA GLU A 56 5.75 -2.96 -4.37
C GLU A 56 5.87 -1.99 -5.55
N LEU A 57 5.16 -0.86 -5.48
CA LEU A 57 5.18 0.18 -6.51
C LEU A 57 6.53 0.91 -6.57
N LEU A 58 7.18 1.16 -5.42
CA LEU A 58 8.50 1.79 -5.38
C LEU A 58 9.58 0.86 -5.94
N GLU A 59 9.58 -0.41 -5.52
CA GLU A 59 10.52 -1.41 -6.04
C GLU A 59 10.30 -1.64 -7.55
N ALA A 60 9.06 -1.59 -8.03
CA ALA A 60 8.74 -1.71 -9.45
C ALA A 60 9.40 -0.61 -10.31
N VAL A 61 9.39 0.64 -9.83
CA VAL A 61 10.08 1.77 -10.50
C VAL A 61 11.58 1.49 -10.58
N GLU A 62 12.19 1.08 -9.47
CA GLU A 62 13.63 0.80 -9.40
C GLU A 62 14.04 -0.37 -10.30
N ARG A 63 13.29 -1.47 -10.29
CA ARG A 63 13.55 -2.63 -11.15
C ARG A 63 13.46 -2.30 -12.62
N ARG A 64 12.44 -1.53 -13.02
CA ARG A 64 12.32 -1.11 -14.43
C ARG A 64 13.47 -0.20 -14.83
N ALA A 65 13.92 0.69 -13.95
CA ALA A 65 15.04 1.60 -14.23
C ALA A 65 16.37 0.89 -14.53
N ILE A 66 16.54 -0.36 -14.09
CA ILE A 66 17.71 -1.18 -14.44
C ILE A 66 17.71 -1.53 -15.95
N LYS A 67 16.52 -1.69 -16.55
CA LYS A 67 16.36 -2.15 -17.95
C LYS A 67 16.00 -1.04 -18.92
N PHE A 68 15.36 0.03 -18.45
CA PHE A 68 14.81 1.10 -19.26
C PHE A 68 15.25 2.46 -18.73
N SER A 69 15.73 3.33 -19.63
CA SER A 69 16.25 4.65 -19.25
C SER A 69 15.16 5.70 -19.07
N ASP A 70 14.04 5.56 -19.78
CA ASP A 70 12.88 6.43 -19.75
C ASP A 70 12.02 6.20 -18.50
N ALA A 71 11.24 7.22 -18.12
CA ALA A 71 10.42 7.13 -16.92
C ALA A 71 9.20 6.24 -17.20
N PRO A 72 8.83 5.32 -16.29
CA PRO A 72 7.64 4.52 -16.47
C PRO A 72 6.34 5.34 -16.44
N GLU A 73 5.40 4.93 -17.28
CA GLU A 73 3.99 5.25 -17.14
C GLU A 73 3.34 4.37 -16.04
N PRO A 74 2.22 4.80 -15.42
CA PRO A 74 1.60 4.07 -14.31
C PRO A 74 1.18 2.64 -14.68
N GLY A 75 0.84 2.37 -15.94
CA GLY A 75 0.52 1.02 -16.42
C GLY A 75 1.73 0.08 -16.38
N GLU A 76 2.92 0.60 -16.66
CA GLU A 76 4.16 -0.17 -16.59
C GLU A 76 4.55 -0.43 -15.14
N ILE A 77 4.38 0.56 -14.25
CA ILE A 77 4.58 0.37 -12.81
C ILE A 77 3.69 -0.76 -12.28
N VAL A 78 2.43 -0.82 -12.72
CA VAL A 78 1.51 -1.92 -12.38
C VAL A 78 2.06 -3.28 -12.81
N GLN A 79 2.56 -3.40 -14.04
CA GLN A 79 3.13 -4.66 -14.53
C GLN A 79 4.29 -5.12 -13.63
N TRP A 80 5.27 -4.25 -13.42
CA TRP A 80 6.46 -4.56 -12.62
C TRP A 80 6.12 -4.82 -11.14
N ALA A 81 5.17 -4.10 -10.56
CA ALA A 81 4.76 -4.30 -9.17
C ALA A 81 4.08 -5.66 -8.96
N ARG A 82 3.37 -6.18 -9.97
CA ARG A 82 2.80 -7.54 -9.92
C ARG A 82 3.89 -8.60 -9.95
N GLU A 83 4.96 -8.39 -10.71
CA GLU A 83 6.14 -9.28 -10.72
C GLU A 83 6.85 -9.26 -9.36
N VAL A 84 7.05 -8.07 -8.78
CA VAL A 84 7.59 -7.89 -7.41
C VAL A 84 6.76 -8.69 -6.39
N ARG A 85 5.42 -8.52 -6.41
CA ARG A 85 4.51 -9.24 -5.53
C ARG A 85 4.63 -10.76 -5.69
N GLN A 86 4.66 -11.25 -6.92
CA GLN A 86 4.80 -12.68 -7.19
C GLN A 86 6.10 -13.22 -6.61
N GLU A 87 7.20 -12.50 -6.81
CA GLU A 87 8.49 -12.91 -6.27
C GLU A 87 8.52 -12.89 -4.73
N TRP A 88 7.96 -11.85 -4.11
CA TRP A 88 7.84 -11.77 -2.65
C TRP A 88 7.03 -12.94 -2.10
N ALA A 89 5.90 -13.27 -2.75
CA ALA A 89 5.09 -14.42 -2.39
C ALA A 89 5.86 -15.74 -2.55
N SER A 90 6.60 -15.92 -3.64
CA SER A 90 7.44 -17.11 -3.87
C SER A 90 8.54 -17.25 -2.83
N ARG A 91 9.25 -16.16 -2.50
CA ARG A 91 10.28 -16.14 -1.45
C ARG A 91 9.70 -16.49 -0.08
N ALA A 92 8.52 -15.95 0.24
CA ALA A 92 7.83 -16.28 1.49
C ALA A 92 7.40 -17.75 1.56
N GLN A 93 7.00 -18.38 0.44
CA GLN A 93 6.68 -19.82 0.40
C GLN A 93 7.93 -20.69 0.54
N ALA A 94 9.07 -20.24 -0.01
CA ALA A 94 10.33 -20.98 0.03
C ALA A 94 11.03 -21.00 1.41
N GLN A 95 10.56 -20.20 2.38
CA GLN A 95 11.13 -20.14 3.73
C GLN A 95 10.04 -20.34 4.81
N PRO A 96 9.59 -21.59 5.05
CA PRO A 96 8.50 -21.90 5.97
C PRO A 96 8.74 -21.39 7.40
N GLU A 97 10.00 -21.43 7.87
CA GLU A 97 10.36 -21.00 9.23
C GLU A 97 10.19 -19.50 9.48
N GLN A 98 10.35 -18.66 8.45
CA GLN A 98 10.16 -17.21 8.57
C GLN A 98 8.69 -16.80 8.59
N ARG A 99 7.79 -17.61 8.02
CA ARG A 99 6.34 -17.39 8.12
C ARG A 99 5.84 -17.53 9.53
N ALA A 100 6.27 -18.58 10.24
CA ALA A 100 5.89 -18.79 11.64
C ALA A 100 6.29 -17.60 12.52
N ILE A 101 7.44 -16.97 12.25
CA ILE A 101 7.90 -15.78 12.97
C ILE A 101 7.07 -14.53 12.61
N HIS A 102 6.64 -14.39 11.35
CA HIS A 102 5.83 -13.25 10.91
C HIS A 102 4.37 -13.36 11.37
N GLU A 103 3.77 -14.55 11.27
CA GLU A 103 2.43 -14.86 11.77
C GLU A 103 2.36 -14.67 13.30
N ALA A 104 3.34 -15.18 14.04
CA ALA A 104 3.42 -14.93 15.49
C ALA A 104 3.56 -13.45 15.85
N LYS A 105 4.19 -12.62 15.01
CA LYS A 105 4.28 -11.16 15.21
C LYS A 105 2.97 -10.44 14.89
N ILE A 106 2.22 -10.90 13.89
CA ILE A 106 0.90 -10.37 13.56
C ILE A 106 -0.10 -10.72 14.66
N ASP A 107 -0.14 -11.98 15.11
CA ASP A 107 -1.03 -12.44 16.19
C ASP A 107 -0.76 -11.70 17.50
N ARG A 108 0.52 -11.50 17.85
CA ARG A 108 0.91 -10.69 19.01
C ARG A 108 0.41 -9.25 18.89
N LYS A 109 0.52 -8.65 17.71
CA LYS A 109 0.03 -7.28 17.47
C LYS A 109 -1.49 -7.19 17.53
N ILE A 110 -2.23 -8.20 17.08
CA ILE A 110 -3.70 -8.26 17.19
C ILE A 110 -4.11 -8.45 18.66
N ALA A 111 -3.42 -9.31 19.41
CA ALA A 111 -3.67 -9.51 20.84
C ALA A 111 -3.40 -8.22 21.65
N ASP A 112 -2.33 -7.49 21.34
CA ASP A 112 -2.02 -6.20 21.97
C ASP A 112 -3.08 -5.11 21.63
N TYR A 113 -3.63 -5.13 20.41
CA TYR A 113 -4.75 -4.25 20.03
C TYR A 113 -6.08 -4.63 20.68
N ALA A 114 -6.34 -5.94 20.88
CA ALA A 114 -7.55 -6.45 21.54
C ALA A 114 -7.51 -6.25 23.06
N GLY A 115 -6.33 -6.29 23.68
CA GLY A 115 -6.14 -6.01 25.11
C GLY A 115 -6.19 -4.51 25.47
N GLY A 116 -6.02 -3.62 24.50
CA GLY A 116 -5.95 -2.16 24.70
C GLY A 116 -7.29 -1.40 24.60
N PHE A 117 -8.38 -2.06 24.18
CA PHE A 117 -9.71 -1.46 24.16
C PHE A 117 -10.60 -2.12 25.21
N GLY A 118 -10.73 -1.44 26.36
CA GLY A 118 -11.77 -1.71 27.34
C GLY A 118 -13.15 -1.51 26.71
N LEU A 119 -13.71 -2.58 26.15
CA LEU A 119 -15.08 -2.66 25.71
C LEU A 119 -15.96 -2.73 26.96
N LYS A 120 -16.36 -1.58 27.51
CA LYS A 120 -17.56 -1.50 28.37
C LYS A 120 -18.77 -1.75 27.48
N LEU A 121 -19.17 -3.02 27.37
CA LEU A 121 -20.52 -3.39 26.97
C LEU A 121 -21.41 -3.19 28.19
N ASP A 122 -21.99 -2.00 28.33
CA ASP A 122 -23.07 -1.75 29.28
C ASP A 122 -24.27 -2.64 28.89
N GLY A 123 -24.44 -3.73 29.65
CA GLY A 123 -25.59 -4.62 29.58
C GLY A 123 -26.82 -3.99 30.27
N PRO A 124 -28.04 -4.38 29.87
CA PRO A 124 -29.26 -3.66 30.23
C PRO A 124 -29.65 -3.82 31.71
N MET A 125 -30.15 -2.72 32.26
CA MET A 125 -30.75 -2.55 33.60
C MET A 125 -31.83 -3.61 33.85
N ARG A 126 -31.73 -4.37 34.95
CA ARG A 126 -32.79 -5.25 35.45
C ARG A 126 -33.52 -4.54 36.59
N PRO A 127 -34.87 -4.52 36.63
CA PRO A 127 -35.61 -4.00 37.78
C PRO A 127 -35.48 -4.96 38.97
N GLU A 128 -35.24 -4.42 40.16
CA GLU A 128 -35.23 -5.17 41.40
C GLU A 128 -36.64 -5.67 41.73
N THR A 129 -36.77 -6.99 41.87
CA THR A 129 -37.90 -7.60 42.59
C THR A 129 -37.35 -8.12 43.91
N THR A 130 -37.74 -7.47 45.00
CA THR A 130 -37.58 -8.00 46.35
C THR A 130 -38.96 -7.99 47.00
N SER A 131 -39.30 -9.13 47.59
CA SER A 131 -40.49 -9.40 48.39
C SER A 131 -40.66 -8.48 49.59
#